data_AF-A0A1E1WCA0-F1
#
_entry.id   AF-A0A1E1WCA0-F1
#
_cell.length_a   1.000
_cell.length_b   1.000
_cell.length_c   1.000
_cell.angle_alpha   90.00
_cell.angle_beta   90.00
_cell.angle_gamma   90.00
#
_symmetry.space_group_name_H-M   'P 1'
#
loop_
_entity.id
_entity.type
_entity.pdbx_description
1 polymer ?
#
loop_
_entity_poly.entity_id
_entity_poly.type
_entity_poly.pdbx_seq_one_letter_code
_entity_poly.pdbx_strand_id
1 'polypeptide(L)'
;PTGIMVGAGKGVIRTMMCNEKILADVIPVDMAVNGCIVLAYVTALDKPKEVRVCNITQSGLNPLTWGDALDMGRLHVQEFPSSVCMWYPGGSPKTSWLHHQLALLFTHLLPAYFIDLLLFLLGQKTFMVKVQKRVTYGLNVLQYYTMK
;
A
#
# COMPACT_ATOMS: atom_id res chain seq x y z
N PRO A 1 -3.67 -1.52 4.12
CA PRO A 1 -3.13 -0.96 2.85
C PRO A 1 -3.11 0.59 2.78
N THR A 2 -4.06 1.28 3.44
CA THR A 2 -4.21 2.75 3.34
C THR A 2 -2.96 3.53 3.75
N GLY A 3 -2.25 3.09 4.79
CA GLY A 3 -0.99 3.74 5.20
C GLY A 3 0.12 3.71 4.14
N ILE A 4 0.14 2.68 3.28
CA ILE A 4 1.09 2.57 2.18
C ILE A 4 0.70 3.53 1.05
N MET A 5 -0.60 3.66 0.74
CA MET A 5 -1.10 4.65 -0.21
C MET A 5 -0.76 6.08 0.23
N VAL A 6 -0.98 6.41 1.51
CA VAL A 6 -0.60 7.71 2.07
C VAL A 6 0.92 7.90 2.03
N GLY A 7 1.70 6.86 2.35
CA GLY A 7 3.16 6.91 2.28
C GLY A 7 3.67 7.20 0.87
N ALA A 8 3.07 6.58 -0.15
CA ALA A 8 3.38 6.85 -1.56
C ALA A 8 2.93 8.26 -1.97
N GLY A 9 1.71 8.66 -1.59
CA GLY A 9 1.16 9.99 -1.87
C GLY A 9 1.90 11.14 -1.18
N LYS A 10 2.67 10.88 -0.13
CA LYS A 10 3.56 11.86 0.53
C LYS A 10 5.02 11.80 0.05
N GLY A 11 5.31 10.93 -0.92
CA GLY A 11 6.66 10.70 -1.45
C GLY A 11 7.62 9.98 -0.51
N VAL A 12 7.12 9.42 0.60
CA VAL A 12 7.92 8.60 1.53
C VAL A 12 8.26 7.26 0.88
N ILE A 13 7.32 6.70 0.12
CA ILE A 13 7.49 5.47 -0.65
C ILE A 13 7.71 5.82 -2.12
N ARG A 14 8.90 5.48 -2.63
CA ARG A 14 9.32 5.72 -4.03
C ARG A 14 9.70 4.45 -4.81
N THR A 15 9.74 3.30 -4.15
CA THR A 15 10.01 2.00 -4.78
C THR A 15 9.25 0.92 -4.02
N MET A 16 8.73 -0.06 -4.74
CA MET A 16 8.10 -1.25 -4.20
C MET A 16 8.28 -2.41 -5.17
N MET A 17 8.37 -3.63 -4.65
CA MET A 17 8.30 -4.84 -5.47
C MET A 17 6.85 -5.05 -5.91
N CYS A 18 6.58 -4.91 -7.20
CA CYS A 18 5.25 -5.06 -7.75
C CYS A 18 5.31 -5.34 -9.24
N ASN A 19 4.50 -6.29 -9.69
CA ASN A 19 4.27 -6.56 -11.09
C ASN A 19 2.96 -5.89 -11.52
N GLU A 20 3.09 -4.84 -12.33
CA GLU A 20 1.96 -4.03 -12.80
C GLU A 20 0.92 -4.83 -13.57
N LYS A 21 1.29 -5.99 -14.13
CA LYS A 21 0.40 -6.85 -14.93
C LYS A 21 -0.46 -7.80 -14.08
N ILE A 22 -0.16 -7.94 -12.78
CA ILE A 22 -0.92 -8.81 -11.88
C ILE A 22 -2.22 -8.10 -11.49
N LEU A 23 -3.30 -8.87 -11.40
CA LEU A 23 -4.59 -8.38 -10.91
C LEU A 23 -4.47 -8.01 -9.42
N ALA A 24 -4.92 -6.80 -9.10
CA ALA A 24 -4.99 -6.32 -7.74
C ALA A 24 -6.24 -6.87 -7.07
N ASP A 25 -6.07 -7.85 -6.17
CA ASP A 25 -7.17 -8.37 -5.34
C ASP A 25 -7.45 -7.39 -4.18
N VAL A 26 -8.23 -6.35 -4.49
CA VAL A 26 -8.61 -5.30 -3.55
C VAL A 26 -10.12 -5.21 -3.48
N ILE A 27 -10.64 -5.29 -2.26
CA ILE A 27 -12.08 -5.19 -1.98
C ILE A 27 -12.32 -3.91 -1.17
N PRO A 28 -13.24 -3.02 -1.59
CA PRO A 28 -13.63 -1.88 -0.80
C PRO A 28 -14.15 -2.32 0.57
N VAL A 29 -13.78 -1.60 1.63
CA VAL A 29 -14.21 -1.94 3.01
C VAL A 29 -15.73 -1.98 3.14
N ASP A 30 -16.44 -1.12 2.42
CA ASP A 30 -17.90 -1.06 2.43
C ASP A 30 -18.54 -2.33 1.88
N MET A 31 -17.92 -2.97 0.88
CA MET A 31 -18.39 -4.25 0.35
C MET A 31 -18.25 -5.37 1.37
N ALA A 32 -17.15 -5.37 2.14
CA ALA A 32 -16.96 -6.33 3.24
C ALA A 32 -18.01 -6.12 4.35
N VAL A 33 -18.27 -4.87 4.74
CA VAL A 33 -19.28 -4.53 5.75
C VAL A 33 -20.68 -4.92 5.28
N ASN A 34 -21.06 -4.56 4.05
CA ASN A 34 -22.35 -4.95 3.47
C ASN A 34 -22.51 -6.46 3.40
N GLY A 35 -21.45 -7.20 3.03
CA GLY A 35 -21.44 -8.66 3.05
C GLY A 35 -21.70 -9.23 4.44
N CYS A 36 -21.09 -8.68 5.49
CA CYS A 36 -21.33 -9.08 6.88
C CYS A 36 -22.80 -8.87 7.29
N ILE A 37 -23.39 -7.72 6.94
CA ILE A 37 -24.78 -7.40 7.26
C ILE A 37 -25.73 -8.39 6.57
N VAL A 38 -25.52 -8.64 5.28
CA VAL A 38 -26.33 -9.59 4.50
C VAL A 38 -26.18 -11.01 5.07
N LEU A 39 -24.96 -11.43 5.40
CA LEU A 39 -24.73 -12.75 5.99
C LEU A 39 -25.46 -12.91 7.32
N ALA A 40 -25.42 -11.90 8.19
CA ALA A 40 -26.12 -11.91 9.47
C ALA A 40 -27.64 -12.00 9.28
N TYR A 41 -28.19 -11.20 8.36
CA TYR A 41 -29.63 -11.21 8.03
C TYR A 41 -30.09 -12.58 7.53
N VAL A 42 -29.39 -13.15 6.56
CA VAL A 42 -29.73 -14.45 5.98
C VAL A 42 -29.60 -15.57 7.02
N THR A 43 -28.56 -15.52 7.87
CA THR A 43 -28.37 -16.52 8.94
C THR A 43 -29.51 -16.46 9.97
N ALA A 44 -30.01 -15.28 10.30
CA ALA A 44 -31.13 -15.11 11.22
C ALA A 44 -32.45 -15.69 10.67
N LEU A 45 -32.65 -15.59 9.35
CA LEU A 45 -33.82 -16.15 8.68
C LEU A 45 -33.72 -17.67 8.51
N ASP A 46 -32.63 -18.15 7.93
CA ASP A 46 -32.47 -19.56 7.54
C ASP A 46 -32.23 -20.48 8.74
N LYS A 47 -31.68 -19.94 9.85
CA LYS A 47 -31.27 -20.68 11.06
C LYS A 47 -30.56 -22.00 10.71
N PRO A 48 -29.47 -21.94 9.91
CA PRO A 48 -28.83 -23.14 9.40
C PRO A 48 -28.31 -24.00 10.56
N LYS A 49 -28.47 -25.32 10.42
CA LYS A 49 -27.98 -26.30 11.42
C LYS A 49 -26.44 -26.39 11.42
N GLU A 50 -25.81 -25.99 10.33
CA GLU A 50 -24.35 -26.00 10.14
C GLU A 50 -23.81 -24.59 9.93
N VAL A 51 -22.51 -24.40 10.21
CA VAL A 51 -21.84 -23.11 10.06
C VAL A 51 -21.75 -22.74 8.57
N ARG A 52 -22.35 -21.60 8.20
CA ARG A 52 -22.26 -21.05 6.85
C ARG A 52 -21.01 -20.18 6.72
N VAL A 53 -20.15 -20.52 5.75
CA VAL A 53 -18.97 -19.73 5.40
C VAL A 53 -19.24 -19.00 4.09
N CYS A 54 -18.99 -17.69 4.05
CA CYS A 54 -19.11 -16.87 2.85
C CYS A 54 -17.77 -16.18 2.58
N ASN A 55 -17.26 -16.33 1.36
CA ASN A 55 -16.06 -15.67 0.91
C ASN A 55 -16.44 -14.51 -0.01
N ILE A 56 -15.88 -13.33 0.27
CA ILE A 56 -15.99 -12.16 -0.61
C ILE A 56 -14.65 -12.06 -1.32
N THR A 57 -14.65 -12.24 -2.63
CA THR A 57 -13.45 -12.22 -3.47
C THR A 57 -13.71 -11.38 -4.72
N GLN A 58 -12.65 -10.96 -5.40
CA GLN A 58 -12.76 -10.33 -6.71
C GLN A 58 -13.47 -11.28 -7.70
N SER A 59 -14.54 -10.80 -8.36
CA SER A 59 -15.45 -11.63 -9.17
C SER A 59 -15.07 -11.71 -10.66
N GLY A 60 -13.97 -11.07 -11.08
CA GLY A 60 -13.58 -10.97 -12.49
C GLY A 60 -14.41 -9.99 -13.33
N LEU A 61 -15.52 -9.45 -12.80
CA LEU A 61 -16.43 -8.54 -13.53
C LEU A 61 -15.82 -7.16 -13.77
N ASN A 62 -15.04 -6.66 -12.82
CA ASN A 62 -14.29 -5.41 -12.94
C ASN A 62 -12.84 -5.67 -12.50
N PRO A 63 -12.03 -6.32 -13.34
CA PRO A 63 -10.64 -6.60 -13.02
C PRO A 63 -9.84 -5.30 -13.02
N LEU A 64 -8.99 -5.14 -12.00
CA LEU A 64 -8.09 -4.00 -11.87
C LEU A 64 -6.68 -4.55 -11.79
N THR A 65 -5.75 -4.06 -12.61
CA THR A 65 -4.33 -4.42 -12.45
C THR A 65 -3.65 -3.51 -11.42
N TRP A 66 -2.53 -3.95 -10.86
CA TRP A 66 -1.71 -3.06 -10.01
C TRP A 66 -1.20 -1.83 -10.78
N GLY A 67 -0.93 -1.96 -12.08
CA GLY A 67 -0.60 -0.82 -12.95
C GLY A 67 -1.73 0.22 -12.98
N ASP A 68 -2.95 -0.23 -13.30
CA ASP A 68 -4.14 0.64 -13.33
C ASP A 68 -4.37 1.34 -11.98
N ALA A 69 -4.24 0.59 -10.88
CA ALA A 69 -4.39 1.13 -9.53
C ALA A 69 -3.35 2.21 -9.22
N LEU A 70 -2.09 2.01 -9.62
CA LEU A 70 -1.02 2.99 -9.43
C LEU A 70 -1.23 4.24 -10.29
N ASP A 71 -1.68 4.07 -11.53
CA ASP A 71 -1.94 5.20 -12.44
C ASP A 71 -3.14 6.03 -11.97
N MET A 72 -4.22 5.39 -11.51
CA MET A 72 -5.31 6.08 -10.83
C MET A 72 -4.80 6.83 -9.60
N GLY A 73 -3.95 6.21 -8.77
CA GLY A 73 -3.34 6.86 -7.62
C GLY A 73 -2.51 8.10 -7.99
N ARG A 74 -1.73 8.04 -9.08
CA ARG A 74 -0.94 9.18 -9.58
C ARG A 74 -1.82 10.35 -9.99
N LEU A 75 -2.92 10.10 -10.71
CA LEU A 75 -3.87 11.14 -11.11
C LEU A 75 -4.48 11.84 -9.88
N HIS A 76 -4.98 11.05 -8.92
CA HIS A 76 -5.63 11.61 -7.72
C HIS A 76 -4.65 12.37 -6.81
N VAL A 77 -3.39 11.93 -6.70
CA VAL A 77 -2.39 12.65 -5.90
C VAL A 77 -2.00 13.99 -6.53
N GLN A 78 -2.06 14.10 -7.86
CA GLN A 78 -1.84 15.37 -8.56
C GLN A 78 -3.03 16.32 -8.43
N GLU A 79 -4.26 15.79 -8.52
CA GLU A 79 -5.48 16.58 -8.38
C GLU A 79 -5.72 17.03 -6.93
N PHE A 80 -5.45 16.13 -5.97
CA PHE A 80 -5.66 16.35 -4.54
C PHE A 80 -4.36 16.17 -3.75
N PRO A 81 -3.41 17.13 -3.84
CA PRO A 81 -2.13 17.02 -3.18
C PRO A 81 -2.24 17.08 -1.66
N SER A 82 -1.39 16.34 -0.96
CA SER A 82 -1.30 16.43 0.50
C SER A 82 -0.70 17.76 0.95
N SER A 83 -1.24 18.35 2.03
CA SER A 83 -0.72 19.58 2.63
C SER A 83 0.72 19.45 3.16
N VAL A 84 1.10 18.24 3.57
CA VAL A 84 2.45 17.92 4.05
C VAL A 84 2.96 16.69 3.31
N CYS A 85 3.94 16.92 2.43
CA CYS A 85 4.70 15.91 1.71
C CYS A 85 6.16 15.93 2.18
N MET A 86 6.77 14.75 2.29
CA MET A 86 8.20 14.65 2.58
C MET A 86 9.01 14.86 1.31
N TRP A 87 8.54 14.29 0.20
CA TRP A 87 9.10 14.45 -1.12
C TRP A 87 7.97 14.61 -2.12
N TYR A 88 8.26 15.19 -3.29
CA TYR A 88 7.29 15.19 -4.38
C TYR A 88 6.87 13.74 -4.70
N PRO A 89 5.56 13.43 -4.74
CA PRO A 89 5.08 12.08 -4.97
C PRO A 89 5.61 11.53 -6.28
N GLY A 90 6.08 10.30 -6.26
CA GLY A 90 6.70 9.70 -7.44
C GLY A 90 7.37 8.39 -7.12
N GLY A 91 8.17 7.91 -8.07
CA GLY A 91 8.75 6.59 -8.03
C GLY A 91 8.01 5.60 -8.91
N SER A 92 8.39 4.33 -8.80
CA SER A 92 7.91 3.31 -9.73
C SER A 92 7.97 1.92 -9.11
N PRO A 93 7.02 1.04 -9.45
CA PRO A 93 7.08 -0.37 -9.10
C PRO A 93 8.23 -1.06 -9.84
N LYS A 94 8.89 -2.01 -9.19
CA LYS A 94 9.97 -2.81 -9.77
C LYS A 94 9.62 -4.28 -9.68
N THR A 95 9.93 -5.04 -10.73
CA THR A 95 9.81 -6.52 -10.73
C THR A 95 11.12 -7.21 -10.44
N SER A 96 12.26 -6.59 -10.77
CA SER A 96 13.60 -7.11 -10.48
C SER A 96 14.05 -6.73 -9.07
N TRP A 97 14.48 -7.73 -8.31
CA TRP A 97 14.97 -7.56 -6.94
C TRP A 97 16.19 -6.61 -6.87
N LEU A 98 17.16 -6.77 -7.77
CA LEU A 98 18.36 -5.93 -7.78
C LEU A 98 18.02 -4.46 -8.06
N HIS A 99 17.12 -4.22 -9.03
CA HIS A 99 16.67 -2.87 -9.37
C HIS A 99 15.91 -2.22 -8.21
N HIS A 100 15.07 -3.00 -7.53
CA HIS A 100 14.39 -2.56 -6.32
C HIS A 100 15.38 -2.22 -5.20
N GLN A 101 16.38 -3.06 -4.96
CA GLN A 101 17.34 -2.87 -3.88
C GLN A 101 18.21 -1.63 -4.09
N LEU A 102 18.66 -1.38 -5.33
CA LEU A 102 19.37 -0.16 -5.69
C LEU A 102 18.47 1.07 -5.48
N ALA A 103 17.23 1.04 -5.99
CA ALA A 103 16.28 2.14 -5.79
C ALA A 103 15.99 2.37 -4.30
N LEU A 104 15.86 1.31 -3.49
CA LEU A 104 15.60 1.38 -2.05
C LEU A 104 16.75 2.08 -1.32
N LEU A 105 17.99 1.71 -1.68
CA LEU A 105 19.20 2.31 -1.11
C LEU A 105 19.22 3.82 -1.35
N PHE A 106 19.03 4.27 -2.60
CA PHE A 106 19.15 5.68 -2.97
C PHE A 106 17.94 6.53 -2.59
N THR A 107 16.73 5.96 -2.57
CA THR A 107 15.50 6.75 -2.37
C THR A 107 14.92 6.66 -0.97
N HIS A 108 15.21 5.60 -0.21
CA HIS A 108 14.68 5.41 1.15
C HIS A 108 15.81 5.44 2.19
N LEU A 109 16.83 4.58 2.05
CA LEU A 109 17.82 4.35 3.11
C LEU A 109 18.81 5.50 3.27
N LEU A 110 19.53 5.87 2.21
CA LEU A 110 20.51 6.94 2.24
C LEU A 110 19.89 8.29 2.68
N PRO A 111 18.75 8.74 2.11
CA PRO A 111 18.10 9.97 2.55
C PRO A 111 17.66 9.90 4.01
N ALA A 112 17.19 8.74 4.49
CA ALA A 112 16.72 8.62 5.87
C ALA A 112 17.84 8.76 6.89
N TYR A 113 18.97 8.10 6.67
CA TYR A 113 20.14 8.28 7.54
C TYR A 113 20.72 9.68 7.45
N PHE A 114 20.73 10.28 6.25
CA PHE A 114 21.19 11.67 6.09
C PHE A 114 20.33 12.65 6.89
N ILE A 115 19.00 12.55 6.81
CA ILE A 115 18.09 13.42 7.56
C ILE A 115 18.22 13.18 9.07
N ASP A 116 18.26 11.93 9.53
CA ASP A 116 18.43 11.65 10.96
C ASP A 116 19.80 12.08 11.48
N LEU A 117 20.86 12.02 10.66
CA LEU A 117 22.17 12.57 11.02
C LEU A 117 22.10 14.09 11.21
N LEU A 118 21.47 14.82 10.28
CA LEU A 118 21.29 16.27 10.42
C LEU A 118 20.48 16.62 11.67
N LEU A 119 19.36 15.92 11.91
CA LEU A 119 18.55 16.14 13.11
C LEU A 119 19.35 15.87 14.38
N PHE A 120 20.15 14.80 14.41
CA PHE A 120 21.02 14.49 15.53
C PHE A 120 22.05 15.59 15.79
N LEU A 121 22.73 16.08 14.74
CA LEU A 121 23.70 17.18 14.86
C LEU A 121 23.05 18.50 15.33
N LEU A 122 21.79 18.73 14.99
CA LEU A 122 21.00 19.89 15.42
C LEU A 122 20.32 19.70 16.79
N GLY A 123 20.59 18.60 17.51
CA GLY A 123 19.98 18.29 18.80
C GLY A 123 18.48 18.00 18.74
N GLN A 124 17.96 17.69 17.54
CA GLN A 124 16.55 17.37 17.28
C GLN A 124 16.30 15.86 17.39
N LYS A 125 15.04 15.47 17.61
CA LYS A 125 14.63 14.07 17.67
C LYS A 125 14.69 13.42 16.28
N THR A 126 15.43 12.32 16.17
CA THR A 126 15.49 11.49 14.95
C THR A 126 14.24 10.62 14.79
N PHE A 127 13.76 10.49 13.55
CA PHE A 127 12.52 9.76 13.27
C PHE A 127 12.52 9.06 11.90
N MET A 128 13.35 9.50 10.95
CA MET A 128 13.22 9.10 9.55
C MET A 128 13.54 7.63 9.33
N VAL A 129 14.59 7.11 9.96
CA VAL A 129 14.94 5.68 9.89
C VAL A 129 13.84 4.81 10.50
N LYS A 130 13.15 5.28 11.55
CA LYS A 130 12.01 4.55 12.16
C LYS A 130 10.82 4.49 11.21
N VAL A 131 10.55 5.59 10.49
CA VAL A 131 9.50 5.63 9.46
C VAL A 131 9.84 4.66 8.33
N GLN A 132 11.07 4.68 7.82
CA GLN A 132 11.48 3.77 6.76
C GLN A 132 11.40 2.29 7.17
N LYS A 133 11.77 1.93 8.41
CA LYS A 133 11.58 0.56 8.92
C LYS A 133 10.12 0.09 8.86
N ARG A 134 9.17 0.95 9.24
CA ARG A 134 7.73 0.64 9.16
C ARG A 134 7.25 0.49 7.72
N VAL A 135 7.74 1.36 6.83
CA VAL A 135 7.47 1.29 5.39
C VAL A 135 7.98 -0.02 4.82
N THR A 136 9.25 -0.37 5.04
CA THR A 136 9.84 -1.63 4.56
C THR A 136 9.06 -2.84 5.07
N TYR A 137 8.68 -2.86 6.35
CA TYR A 137 7.85 -3.93 6.89
C TYR A 137 6.51 -4.06 6.15
N GLY A 138 5.80 -2.95 5.95
CA GLY A 138 4.52 -2.96 5.23
C GLY A 138 4.64 -3.40 3.77
N LEU A 139 5.69 -2.96 3.08
CA LEU A 139 5.96 -3.37 1.70
C LEU A 139 6.31 -4.85 1.59
N ASN A 140 7.06 -5.41 2.53
CA ASN A 140 7.38 -6.84 2.56
C ASN A 140 6.12 -7.70 2.76
N VAL A 141 5.16 -7.26 3.58
CA VAL A 141 3.88 -7.95 3.74
C VAL A 141 3.07 -7.92 2.45
N LEU A 142 3.05 -6.79 1.74
CA LEU A 142 2.35 -6.67 0.47
C LEU A 142 3.01 -7.42 -0.68
N GLN A 143 4.34 -7.62 -0.62
CA GLN A 143 5.11 -8.18 -1.73
C GLN A 143 4.57 -9.51 -2.24
N TYR A 144 4.01 -10.35 -1.34
CA TYR A 144 3.40 -11.61 -1.74
C TYR A 144 2.23 -11.41 -2.72
N TYR A 145 1.37 -10.42 -2.47
CA TYR A 145 0.16 -10.13 -3.25
C TYR A 145 0.40 -9.24 -4.48
N THR A 146 1.56 -8.60 -4.55
CA THR A 146 1.92 -7.71 -5.67
C THR A 146 2.84 -8.37 -6.70
N MET A 147 3.44 -9.51 -6.36
CA MET A 147 4.40 -10.23 -7.21
C MET A 147 3.94 -11.64 -7.60
N LYS A 148 2.92 -12.18 -6.94
CA LYS A 148 2.29 -13.47 -7.22
C LYS A 148 0.79 -13.29 -7.27
#